data_AF-A0A3N5SDX6-F1
#
_entry.id   AF-A0A3N5SDX6-F1
#
_cell.length_a   1.000
_cell.length_b   1.000
_cell.length_c   1.000
_cell.angle_alpha   90.00
_cell.angle_beta   90.00
_cell.angle_gamma   90.00
#
_symmetry.space_group_name_H-M   'P 1'
#
loop_
_entity.id
_entity.type
_entity.pdbx_description
1 polymer ?
#
loop_
_entity_poly.entity_id
_entity_poly.type
_entity_poly.pdbx_seq_one_letter_code
_entity_poly.pdbx_strand_id
1 'polypeptide(L)'
;MDDTLTALLFRDPAGRTIATVLHFACHGAAVCSQQIGGDIPGALARHVAELLDGPCLYVQGATGDIGPLAVSAERAAMENWLKPFTNHLDDLPVRLYPLNGTPLRMASADLHLEYQALPSRAATLRTIENFDRIAQGDVDSPDVQDTIRLLGNIMNIKPGERPDASKAAYASKALANAERRVLAAIDSGGPVKPCRATVAVLRVGQIALACVSAEVFAITGFRIRALSRDIALLPVSYAAPIVGYVPDRESMAKGGYEVDDAWRFYRHPAPFTPDSEERIVETVRGLIGQVQK
;
A
#
# COMPACT_ATOMS: atom_id res chain seq x y z
N MET A 1 -7.52 -8.02 -10.24
CA MET A 1 -7.98 -6.90 -9.40
C MET A 1 -8.91 -7.47 -8.34
N ASP A 2 -8.74 -7.09 -7.07
CA ASP A 2 -9.70 -7.47 -6.01
C ASP A 2 -10.89 -6.49 -6.09
N ASP A 3 -12.02 -6.98 -6.61
CA ASP A 3 -13.26 -6.24 -6.79
C ASP A 3 -14.27 -6.48 -5.65
N THR A 4 -13.85 -7.17 -4.58
CA THR A 4 -14.73 -7.52 -3.46
C THR A 4 -14.73 -6.43 -2.39
N LEU A 5 -15.89 -5.78 -2.22
CA LEU A 5 -16.18 -4.86 -1.12
C LEU A 5 -16.98 -5.59 -0.03
N THR A 6 -16.55 -5.44 1.23
CA THR A 6 -17.22 -6.03 2.40
C THR A 6 -17.61 -4.95 3.40
N ALA A 7 -18.85 -4.97 3.89
CA ALA A 7 -19.32 -4.09 4.95
C ALA A 7 -19.64 -4.88 6.22
N LEU A 8 -19.11 -4.44 7.36
CA LEU A 8 -19.45 -4.96 8.68
C LEU A 8 -20.23 -3.88 9.43
N LEU A 9 -21.54 -4.09 9.60
CA LEU A 9 -22.41 -3.15 10.32
C LEU A 9 -22.57 -3.59 11.78
N PHE A 10 -22.24 -2.69 12.71
CA PHE A 10 -22.41 -2.88 14.15
C PHE A 10 -23.63 -2.10 14.62
N ARG A 11 -24.56 -2.77 15.30
CA ARG A 11 -25.77 -2.15 15.87
C ARG A 11 -25.85 -2.38 17.37
N ASP A 12 -26.49 -1.46 18.06
CA ASP A 12 -26.83 -1.63 19.47
C ASP A 12 -28.05 -2.56 19.66
N PRO A 13 -28.40 -2.94 20.91
CA PRO A 13 -29.58 -3.78 21.15
C PRO A 13 -30.92 -3.15 20.72
N ALA A 14 -30.98 -1.84 20.51
CA ALA A 14 -32.16 -1.13 20.00
C ALA A 14 -32.19 -1.07 18.46
N GLY A 15 -31.20 -1.65 17.79
CA GLY A 15 -31.09 -1.70 16.33
C GLY A 15 -30.49 -0.45 15.69
N ARG A 16 -30.00 0.51 16.49
CA ARG A 16 -29.35 1.74 16.00
C ARG A 16 -27.94 1.43 15.53
N THR A 17 -27.52 2.02 14.43
CA THR A 17 -26.15 1.88 13.91
C THR A 17 -25.16 2.50 14.89
N ILE A 18 -24.16 1.72 15.30
CA ILE A 18 -23.01 2.19 16.07
C ILE A 18 -21.91 2.64 15.11
N ALA A 19 -21.55 1.77 14.16
CA ALA A 19 -20.53 2.02 13.15
C ALA A 19 -20.61 1.00 12.00
N THR A 20 -20.03 1.37 10.86
CA THR A 20 -19.73 0.46 9.76
C THR A 20 -18.23 0.37 9.55
N VAL A 21 -17.71 -0.84 9.31
CA VAL A 21 -16.38 -1.04 8.75
C VAL A 21 -16.54 -1.42 7.29
N LEU A 22 -15.98 -0.61 6.39
CA LEU A 22 -15.98 -0.84 4.95
C LEU A 22 -14.59 -1.31 4.52
N HIS A 23 -14.46 -2.54 4.07
CA HIS A 23 -13.23 -3.11 3.54
C HIS A 23 -13.29 -3.14 2.02
N PHE A 24 -12.32 -2.50 1.36
CA PHE A 24 -12.18 -2.55 -0.10
C PHE A 24 -10.74 -2.22 -0.53
N ALA A 25 -10.30 -2.82 -1.64
CA ALA A 25 -8.99 -2.59 -2.23
C ALA A 25 -9.06 -1.45 -3.27
N CYS A 26 -9.05 -0.19 -2.80
CA CYS A 26 -8.97 0.97 -3.69
C CYS A 26 -8.00 2.03 -3.15
N HIS A 27 -6.91 2.28 -3.87
CA HIS A 27 -5.84 3.18 -3.43
C HIS A 27 -6.32 4.65 -3.46
N GLY A 28 -6.11 5.38 -2.37
CA GLY A 28 -6.50 6.80 -2.23
C GLY A 28 -5.53 7.75 -2.93
N ALA A 29 -5.41 7.65 -4.25
CA ALA A 29 -4.49 8.44 -5.07
C ALA A 29 -5.16 9.07 -6.31
N ALA A 30 -6.47 9.32 -6.27
CA ALA A 30 -7.20 9.89 -7.40
C ALA A 30 -7.12 11.42 -7.46
N VAL A 31 -6.91 12.11 -6.34
CA VAL A 31 -6.89 13.59 -6.29
C VAL A 31 -5.47 14.11 -6.05
N CYS A 32 -4.84 14.61 -7.11
CA CYS A 32 -3.51 15.24 -7.06
C CYS A 32 -3.63 16.76 -6.86
N SER A 33 -4.06 17.18 -5.67
CA SER A 33 -4.22 18.60 -5.31
C SER A 33 -3.38 18.98 -4.08
N GLN A 34 -3.29 20.27 -3.77
CA GLN A 34 -2.70 20.76 -2.50
C GLN A 34 -3.72 20.81 -1.35
N GLN A 35 -4.96 20.37 -1.58
CA GLN A 35 -6.02 20.38 -0.58
C GLN A 35 -6.03 19.08 0.23
N ILE A 36 -6.37 19.18 1.52
CA ILE A 36 -6.57 18.03 2.38
C ILE A 36 -7.90 17.36 2.04
N GLY A 37 -7.88 16.05 1.83
CA GLY A 37 -9.07 15.27 1.55
C GLY A 37 -8.85 13.78 1.82
N GLY A 38 -9.95 13.02 1.94
CA GLY A 38 -9.91 11.58 2.16
C GLY A 38 -9.85 10.74 0.87
N ASP A 39 -9.76 11.37 -0.29
CA ASP A 39 -9.74 10.72 -1.62
C ASP A 39 -10.94 9.74 -1.82
N ILE A 40 -10.81 8.73 -2.68
CA ILE A 40 -11.83 7.68 -2.91
C ILE A 40 -12.24 6.99 -1.58
N PRO A 41 -11.32 6.54 -0.70
CA PRO A 41 -11.69 5.94 0.58
C PRO A 41 -12.62 6.82 1.43
N GLY A 42 -12.33 8.11 1.52
CA GLY A 42 -13.13 9.08 2.28
C GLY A 42 -14.45 9.44 1.60
N ALA A 43 -14.54 9.38 0.28
CA ALA A 43 -15.81 9.52 -0.44
C ALA A 43 -16.70 8.29 -0.22
N LEU A 44 -16.16 7.08 -0.32
CA LEU A 44 -16.87 5.83 -0.06
C LEU A 44 -17.33 5.72 1.40
N ALA A 45 -16.47 6.07 2.35
CA ALA A 45 -16.82 6.09 3.77
C ALA A 45 -18.01 7.02 4.05
N ARG A 46 -18.00 8.24 3.50
CA ARG A 46 -19.11 9.20 3.67
C ARG A 46 -20.42 8.69 3.05
N HIS A 47 -20.35 8.16 1.83
CA HIS A 47 -21.53 7.62 1.17
C HIS A 47 -22.16 6.47 1.98
N VAL A 48 -21.35 5.53 2.47
CA VAL A 48 -21.85 4.42 3.31
C VAL A 48 -22.32 4.90 4.68
N ALA A 49 -21.70 5.94 5.24
CA ALA A 49 -22.14 6.53 6.50
C ALA A 49 -23.54 7.15 6.41
N GLU A 50 -23.83 7.84 5.30
CA GLU A 50 -25.15 8.39 5.00
C GLU A 50 -26.16 7.26 4.75
N LEU A 51 -25.77 6.25 3.96
CA LEU A 51 -26.63 5.12 3.60
C LEU A 51 -27.05 4.25 4.78
N LEU A 52 -26.17 4.08 5.78
CA LEU A 52 -26.39 3.21 6.94
C LEU A 52 -26.65 3.97 8.26
N ASP A 53 -26.83 5.28 8.18
CA ASP A 53 -27.14 6.18 9.30
C ASP A 53 -26.15 6.03 10.48
N GLY A 54 -24.86 6.17 10.21
CA GLY A 54 -23.83 6.11 11.26
C GLY A 54 -22.40 6.22 10.74
N PRO A 55 -21.39 6.35 11.63
CA PRO A 55 -20.02 6.54 11.21
C PRO A 55 -19.49 5.32 10.43
N CYS A 56 -18.66 5.57 9.42
CA CYS A 56 -18.04 4.53 8.61
C CYS A 56 -16.51 4.64 8.65
N LEU A 57 -15.85 3.53 9.00
CA LEU A 57 -14.41 3.38 8.94
C LEU A 57 -14.05 2.62 7.66
N TYR A 58 -13.28 3.25 6.77
CA TYR A 58 -12.69 2.57 5.63
C TYR A 58 -11.43 1.81 6.07
N VAL A 59 -11.34 0.55 5.68
CA VAL A 59 -10.19 -0.32 5.93
C VAL A 59 -9.62 -0.78 4.59
N GLN A 60 -8.36 -0.40 4.36
CA GLN A 60 -7.68 -0.57 3.08
C GLN A 60 -7.36 -2.04 2.79
N GLY A 61 -7.82 -2.54 1.64
CA GLY A 61 -7.42 -3.84 1.11
C GLY A 61 -6.00 -3.86 0.57
N ALA A 62 -5.59 -4.97 -0.05
CA ALA A 62 -4.28 -5.10 -0.69
C ALA A 62 -4.21 -4.27 -1.98
N THR A 63 -3.59 -3.09 -1.92
CA THR A 63 -3.52 -2.12 -3.04
C THR A 63 -2.12 -1.68 -3.41
N GLY A 64 -1.09 -2.44 -3.02
CA GLY A 64 0.29 -2.08 -3.33
C GLY A 64 0.52 -1.88 -4.84
N ASP A 65 -0.16 -2.65 -5.68
CA ASP A 65 -0.06 -2.62 -7.15
C ASP A 65 -1.38 -2.22 -7.84
N ILE A 66 -2.30 -1.59 -7.10
CA ILE A 66 -3.58 -1.13 -7.64
C ILE A 66 -3.64 0.40 -7.55
N GLY A 67 -3.83 1.08 -8.67
CA GLY A 67 -4.12 2.51 -8.73
C GLY A 67 -5.51 2.80 -9.31
N PRO A 68 -6.13 3.95 -8.97
CA PRO A 68 -7.36 4.38 -9.62
C PRO A 68 -7.11 4.73 -11.09
N LEU A 69 -8.05 4.38 -11.97
CA LEU A 69 -7.98 4.74 -13.40
C LEU A 69 -8.25 6.24 -13.65
N ALA A 70 -8.87 6.93 -12.69
CA ALA A 70 -9.12 8.35 -12.73
C ALA A 70 -8.18 9.08 -11.76
N VAL A 71 -7.29 9.90 -12.31
CA VAL A 71 -6.45 10.83 -11.57
C VAL A 71 -6.77 12.24 -12.04
N SER A 72 -7.07 13.15 -11.11
CA SER A 72 -7.48 14.52 -11.40
C SER A 72 -6.91 15.49 -10.36
N ALA A 73 -6.73 16.76 -10.72
CA ALA A 73 -6.44 17.83 -9.76
C ALA A 73 -7.68 18.26 -8.97
N GLU A 74 -8.88 17.86 -9.41
CA GLU A 74 -10.16 18.32 -8.86
C GLU A 74 -10.94 17.19 -8.21
N ARG A 75 -11.36 17.41 -6.97
CA ARG A 75 -12.18 16.48 -6.21
C ARG A 75 -13.51 16.15 -6.90
N ALA A 76 -14.16 17.13 -7.53
CA ALA A 76 -15.44 16.93 -8.22
C ALA A 76 -15.33 15.91 -9.38
N ALA A 77 -14.19 15.87 -10.07
CA ALA A 77 -13.96 14.90 -11.14
C ALA A 77 -13.85 13.47 -10.58
N MET A 78 -13.16 13.29 -9.45
CA MET A 78 -13.11 12.00 -8.75
C MET A 78 -14.50 11.57 -8.27
N GLU A 79 -15.28 12.48 -7.66
CA GLU A 79 -16.64 12.18 -7.20
C GLU A 79 -17.57 11.78 -8.36
N ASN A 80 -17.47 12.45 -9.51
CA ASN A 80 -18.23 12.09 -10.72
C ASN A 80 -17.84 10.71 -11.26
N TRP A 81 -16.54 10.38 -11.26
CA TRP A 81 -16.05 9.06 -11.66
C TRP A 81 -16.49 7.95 -10.71
N LEU A 82 -16.56 8.24 -9.40
CA LEU A 82 -16.96 7.29 -8.37
C LEU A 82 -18.48 7.03 -8.36
N LYS A 83 -19.29 7.94 -8.89
CA LYS A 83 -20.76 7.88 -8.83
C LYS A 83 -21.38 6.57 -9.34
N PRO A 84 -20.97 5.99 -10.49
CA PRO A 84 -21.49 4.69 -10.91
C PRO A 84 -21.20 3.59 -9.90
N PHE A 85 -20.03 3.61 -9.26
CA PHE A 85 -19.67 2.66 -8.22
C PHE A 85 -20.53 2.82 -6.97
N THR A 86 -20.79 4.05 -6.51
CA THR A 86 -21.66 4.27 -5.34
C THR A 86 -23.10 3.84 -5.59
N ASN A 87 -23.62 3.99 -6.81
CA ASN A 87 -24.98 3.50 -7.13
C ASN A 87 -25.10 1.97 -6.96
N HIS A 88 -24.01 1.21 -7.13
CA HIS A 88 -23.99 -0.23 -6.86
C HIS A 88 -23.98 -0.58 -5.36
N LEU A 89 -23.88 0.42 -4.49
CA LEU A 89 -23.95 0.26 -3.04
C LEU A 89 -25.33 0.64 -2.49
N ASP A 90 -26.23 1.25 -3.27
CA ASP A 90 -27.54 1.71 -2.79
C ASP A 90 -28.40 0.56 -2.19
N ASP A 91 -28.18 -0.68 -2.65
CA ASP A 91 -28.85 -1.89 -2.15
C ASP A 91 -28.14 -2.55 -0.95
N LEU A 92 -27.03 -1.98 -0.48
CA LEU A 92 -26.27 -2.51 0.65
C LEU A 92 -27.14 -2.77 1.89
N PRO A 93 -28.09 -1.89 2.30
CA PRO A 93 -28.91 -2.13 3.49
C PRO A 93 -29.73 -3.42 3.44
N VAL A 94 -30.17 -3.85 2.25
CA VAL A 94 -30.97 -5.07 2.06
C VAL A 94 -30.12 -6.32 1.83
N ARG A 95 -28.81 -6.16 1.57
CA ARG A 95 -27.84 -7.25 1.42
C ARG A 95 -27.20 -7.68 2.73
N LEU A 96 -27.36 -6.89 3.79
CA LEU A 96 -26.83 -7.21 5.12
C LEU A 96 -27.61 -8.35 5.76
N TYR A 97 -26.90 -9.23 6.44
CA TYR A 97 -27.48 -10.34 7.20
C TYR A 97 -26.78 -10.48 8.56
N PRO A 98 -27.48 -10.97 9.60
CA PRO A 98 -26.90 -11.11 10.92
C PRO A 98 -25.79 -12.16 10.92
N LEU A 99 -24.71 -11.86 11.65
CA LEU A 99 -23.58 -12.77 11.86
C LEU A 99 -23.41 -13.04 13.36
N ASN A 100 -23.01 -14.26 13.70
CA ASN A 100 -22.54 -14.55 15.06
C ASN A 100 -21.20 -13.84 15.27
N GLY A 101 -21.16 -12.87 16.17
CA GLY A 101 -19.96 -12.08 16.47
C GLY A 101 -18.96 -12.75 17.41
N THR A 102 -19.25 -13.97 17.87
CA THR A 102 -18.38 -14.73 18.78
C THR A 102 -17.73 -15.93 18.10
N PRO A 103 -16.48 -16.28 18.47
CA PRO A 103 -15.64 -15.57 19.44
C PRO A 103 -15.01 -14.29 18.85
N LEU A 104 -14.69 -13.33 19.72
CA LEU A 104 -13.79 -12.22 19.43
C LEU A 104 -12.38 -12.63 19.87
N ARG A 105 -11.45 -12.77 18.92
CA ARG A 105 -10.08 -13.22 19.21
C ARG A 105 -9.07 -12.41 18.43
N MET A 106 -7.89 -12.23 19.01
CA MET A 106 -6.79 -11.53 18.37
C MET A 106 -5.49 -12.25 18.64
N ALA A 107 -4.64 -12.33 17.62
CA ALA A 107 -3.25 -12.74 17.75
C ALA A 107 -2.38 -11.84 16.88
N SER A 108 -1.14 -11.60 17.29
CA SER A 108 -0.16 -10.85 16.52
C SER A 108 1.22 -11.47 16.62
N ALA A 109 2.06 -11.19 15.62
CA ALA A 109 3.44 -11.60 15.58
C ALA A 109 4.29 -10.53 14.88
N ASP A 110 5.52 -10.39 15.33
CA ASP A 110 6.54 -9.64 14.61
C ASP A 110 7.32 -10.57 13.69
N LEU A 111 7.72 -10.04 12.54
CA LEU A 111 8.64 -10.69 11.63
C LEU A 111 9.74 -9.70 11.20
N HIS A 112 10.89 -10.24 10.83
CA HIS A 112 12.05 -9.47 10.41
C HIS A 112 12.26 -9.66 8.91
N LEU A 113 11.94 -8.66 8.12
CA LEU A 113 12.14 -8.66 6.67
C LEU A 113 13.60 -8.34 6.36
N GLU A 114 14.24 -9.25 5.63
CA GLU A 114 15.63 -9.10 5.21
C GLU A 114 15.72 -8.19 4.00
N TYR A 115 16.89 -7.57 3.82
CA TYR A 115 17.18 -6.75 2.65
C TYR A 115 17.96 -7.54 1.61
N GLN A 116 17.79 -7.18 0.35
CA GLN A 116 18.70 -7.60 -0.71
C GLN A 116 20.10 -6.99 -0.50
N ALA A 117 21.07 -7.50 -1.24
CA ALA A 117 22.44 -6.99 -1.20
C ALA A 117 22.46 -5.48 -1.53
N LEU A 118 23.21 -4.72 -0.74
CA LEU A 118 23.42 -3.30 -1.00
C LEU A 118 24.15 -3.11 -2.34
N PRO A 119 23.89 -2.01 -3.06
CA PRO A 119 24.66 -1.67 -4.24
C PRO A 119 26.13 -1.41 -3.88
N SER A 120 27.01 -1.47 -4.88
CA SER A 120 28.43 -1.11 -4.68
C SER A 120 28.58 0.38 -4.35
N ARG A 121 29.52 0.71 -3.46
CA ARG A 121 29.85 2.10 -3.10
C ARG A 121 30.07 3.00 -4.31
N ALA A 122 30.80 2.49 -5.32
CA ALA A 122 31.10 3.23 -6.55
C ALA A 122 29.85 3.48 -7.40
N ALA A 123 28.93 2.52 -7.47
CA ALA A 123 27.65 2.71 -8.16
C ALA A 123 26.78 3.76 -7.43
N THR A 124 26.67 3.67 -6.10
CA THR A 124 25.90 4.63 -5.29
C THR A 124 26.42 6.05 -5.45
N LEU A 125 27.75 6.25 -5.45
CA LEU A 125 28.35 7.57 -5.67
C LEU A 125 28.00 8.14 -7.05
N ARG A 126 28.06 7.33 -8.11
CA ARG A 126 27.65 7.75 -9.46
C ARG A 126 26.16 8.12 -9.51
N THR A 127 25.30 7.34 -8.86
CA THR A 127 23.87 7.64 -8.80
C THR A 127 23.60 8.96 -8.07
N ILE A 128 24.30 9.22 -6.95
CA ILE A 128 24.22 10.50 -6.24
C ILE A 128 24.65 11.67 -7.14
N GLU A 129 25.79 11.54 -7.82
CA GLU A 129 26.32 12.56 -8.73
C GLU A 129 25.34 12.87 -9.86
N ASN A 130 24.75 11.85 -10.49
CA ASN A 130 23.75 12.03 -11.54
C ASN A 130 22.50 12.76 -11.01
N PHE A 131 21.97 12.37 -9.84
CA PHE A 131 20.83 13.08 -9.26
C PHE A 131 21.16 14.51 -8.85
N ASP A 132 22.34 14.78 -8.30
CA ASP A 132 22.78 16.14 -7.96
C ASP A 132 22.90 17.02 -9.22
N ARG A 133 23.39 16.47 -10.33
CA ARG A 133 23.47 17.16 -11.63
C ARG A 133 22.10 17.48 -12.20
N ILE A 134 21.17 16.52 -12.19
CA ILE A 134 19.78 16.75 -12.62
C ILE A 134 19.12 17.81 -11.72
N ALA A 135 19.39 17.78 -10.41
CA ALA A 135 18.91 18.80 -9.47
C ALA A 135 19.44 20.21 -9.77
N GLN A 136 20.57 20.32 -10.48
CA GLN A 136 21.15 21.58 -10.94
C GLN A 136 20.73 21.95 -12.38
N GLY A 137 19.88 21.13 -13.02
CA GLY A 137 19.32 21.40 -14.34
C GLY A 137 20.00 20.66 -15.50
N ASP A 138 20.95 19.77 -15.24
CA ASP A 138 21.57 18.94 -16.27
C ASP A 138 20.63 17.79 -16.67
N VAL A 139 19.87 17.99 -17.73
CA VAL A 139 18.92 17.00 -18.27
C VAL A 139 19.29 16.47 -19.66
N ASP A 140 20.36 16.98 -20.26
CA ASP A 140 20.73 16.66 -21.65
C ASP A 140 22.03 15.87 -21.76
N SER A 141 22.83 15.79 -20.69
CA SER A 141 24.10 15.05 -20.76
C SER A 141 23.86 13.54 -21.00
N PRO A 142 24.67 12.86 -21.84
CA PRO A 142 24.45 11.46 -22.19
C PRO A 142 24.48 10.50 -21.00
N ASP A 143 25.29 10.79 -19.99
CA ASP A 143 25.52 9.96 -18.81
C ASP A 143 24.44 10.07 -17.73
N VAL A 144 23.56 11.08 -17.81
CA VAL A 144 22.39 11.22 -16.92
C VAL A 144 21.09 10.67 -17.54
N GLN A 145 21.09 10.29 -18.81
CA GLN A 145 19.87 9.88 -19.51
C GLN A 145 19.20 8.65 -18.89
N ASP A 146 19.99 7.70 -18.37
CA ASP A 146 19.45 6.54 -17.65
C ASP A 146 18.74 6.95 -16.37
N THR A 147 19.33 7.89 -15.61
CA THR A 147 18.73 8.45 -14.40
C THR A 147 17.48 9.27 -14.71
N ILE A 148 17.43 9.98 -15.84
CA ILE A 148 16.23 10.69 -16.29
C ILE A 148 15.12 9.73 -16.67
N ARG A 149 15.44 8.61 -17.33
CA ARG A 149 14.45 7.55 -17.63
C ARG A 149 13.87 6.96 -16.34
N LEU A 150 14.73 6.66 -15.36
CA LEU A 150 14.30 6.20 -14.03
C LEU A 150 13.38 7.23 -13.36
N LEU A 151 13.78 8.50 -13.38
CA LEU A 151 13.00 9.60 -12.82
C LEU A 151 11.64 9.75 -13.51
N GLY A 152 11.61 9.59 -14.84
CA GLY A 152 10.38 9.58 -15.64
C GLY A 152 9.41 8.49 -15.18
N ASN A 153 9.91 7.27 -14.93
CA ASN A 153 9.09 6.17 -14.40
C ASN A 153 8.53 6.51 -13.01
N ILE A 154 9.38 6.97 -12.08
CA ILE A 154 8.97 7.35 -10.72
C ILE A 154 7.91 8.46 -10.74
N MET A 155 8.03 9.40 -11.68
CA MET A 155 7.12 10.54 -11.82
C MET A 155 5.90 10.24 -12.72
N ASN A 156 5.75 9.00 -13.17
CA ASN A 156 4.68 8.57 -14.09
C ASN A 156 4.60 9.44 -15.36
N ILE A 157 5.76 9.80 -15.91
CA ILE A 157 5.89 10.54 -17.17
C ILE A 157 5.73 9.57 -18.33
N LYS A 158 4.95 9.95 -19.35
CA LYS A 158 4.72 9.08 -20.51
C LYS A 158 6.01 8.85 -21.29
N PRO A 159 6.21 7.66 -21.89
CA PRO A 159 7.35 7.41 -22.76
C PRO A 159 7.45 8.46 -23.88
N GLY A 160 8.62 9.07 -24.03
CA GLY A 160 8.88 10.12 -25.01
C GLY A 160 8.60 11.55 -24.53
N GLU A 161 7.94 11.73 -23.37
CA GLU A 161 7.81 13.03 -22.72
C GLU A 161 8.98 13.30 -21.77
N ARG A 162 9.30 14.58 -21.56
CA ARG A 162 10.32 15.01 -20.60
C ARG A 162 9.65 15.47 -19.30
N PRO A 163 10.22 15.14 -18.13
CA PRO A 163 9.72 15.68 -16.88
C PRO A 163 9.90 17.21 -16.87
N ASP A 164 8.94 17.92 -16.27
CA ASP A 164 9.11 19.34 -15.98
C ASP A 164 10.41 19.56 -15.19
N ALA A 165 11.23 20.52 -15.62
CA ALA A 165 12.57 20.71 -15.07
C ALA A 165 12.54 21.03 -13.56
N SER A 166 11.55 21.79 -13.08
CA SER A 166 11.44 22.13 -11.67
C SER A 166 11.05 20.91 -10.81
N LYS A 167 10.12 20.09 -11.31
CA LYS A 167 9.72 18.83 -10.66
C LYS A 167 10.85 17.80 -10.69
N ALA A 168 11.56 17.70 -11.82
CA ALA A 168 12.70 16.82 -11.97
C ALA A 168 13.82 17.18 -10.98
N ALA A 169 14.10 18.47 -10.83
CA ALA A 169 15.12 18.95 -9.89
C ALA A 169 14.74 18.64 -8.43
N TYR A 170 13.49 18.87 -8.06
CA TYR A 170 12.98 18.56 -6.72
C TYR A 170 13.05 17.06 -6.41
N ALA A 171 12.54 16.22 -7.31
CA ALA A 171 12.55 14.78 -7.14
C ALA A 171 13.98 14.20 -7.11
N SER A 172 14.88 14.70 -7.96
CA SER A 172 16.28 14.30 -7.97
C SER A 172 16.99 14.65 -6.65
N LYS A 173 16.72 15.82 -6.07
CA LYS A 173 17.25 16.17 -4.75
C LYS A 173 16.78 15.19 -3.66
N ALA A 174 15.51 14.79 -3.69
CA ALA A 174 14.98 13.80 -2.75
C ALA A 174 15.63 12.42 -2.91
N LEU A 175 15.82 11.98 -4.15
CA LEU A 175 16.45 10.70 -4.48
C LEU A 175 17.96 10.70 -4.17
N ALA A 176 18.68 11.79 -4.44
CA ALA A 176 20.07 11.96 -4.01
C ALA A 176 20.21 11.80 -2.49
N ASN A 177 19.31 12.41 -1.71
CA ASN A 177 19.28 12.24 -0.26
C ASN A 177 18.94 10.81 0.17
N ALA A 178 18.17 10.06 -0.62
CA ALA A 178 17.93 8.64 -0.39
C ALA A 178 19.20 7.82 -0.59
N GLU A 179 19.88 8.03 -1.71
CA GLU A 179 21.14 7.34 -2.03
C GLU A 179 22.26 7.71 -1.05
N ARG A 180 22.29 8.92 -0.49
CA ARG A 180 23.23 9.27 0.59
C ARG A 180 23.00 8.46 1.87
N ARG A 181 21.76 8.06 2.17
CA ARG A 181 21.47 7.14 3.30
C ARG A 181 21.98 5.73 3.00
N VAL A 182 21.83 5.27 1.76
CA VAL A 182 22.39 3.99 1.29
C VAL A 182 23.93 4.02 1.40
N LEU A 183 24.56 5.10 0.93
CA LEU A 183 26.01 5.28 1.04
C LEU A 183 26.49 5.25 2.50
N ALA A 184 25.77 5.92 3.41
CA ALA A 184 26.09 5.88 4.83
C ALA A 184 25.96 4.46 5.42
N ALA A 185 24.98 3.67 4.99
CA ALA A 185 24.86 2.27 5.38
C ALA A 185 26.04 1.43 4.86
N ILE A 186 26.46 1.64 3.60
CA ILE A 186 27.63 0.98 3.01
C ILE A 186 28.91 1.35 3.78
N ASP A 187 29.13 2.64 4.01
CA ASP A 187 30.34 3.17 4.67
C ASP A 187 30.44 2.77 6.14
N SER A 188 29.31 2.40 6.79
CA SER A 188 29.31 1.86 8.15
C SER A 188 29.98 0.47 8.25
N GLY A 189 30.06 -0.28 7.16
CA GLY A 189 30.70 -1.60 7.08
C GLY A 189 30.03 -2.71 7.90
N GLY A 190 28.96 -2.41 8.64
CA GLY A 190 28.23 -3.36 9.46
C GLY A 190 27.07 -4.06 8.73
N PRO A 191 26.56 -5.18 9.27
CA PRO A 191 25.38 -5.82 8.71
C PRO A 191 24.17 -4.88 8.79
N VAL A 192 23.39 -4.83 7.71
CA VAL A 192 22.13 -4.09 7.69
C VAL A 192 21.15 -4.82 8.60
N LYS A 193 20.60 -4.10 9.59
CA LYS A 193 19.59 -4.69 10.47
C LYS A 193 18.31 -4.97 9.67
N PRO A 194 17.68 -6.15 9.83
CA PRO A 194 16.41 -6.44 9.20
C PRO A 194 15.32 -5.45 9.62
N CYS A 195 14.33 -5.24 8.75
CA CYS A 195 13.18 -4.39 9.07
C CYS A 195 12.15 -5.18 9.87
N ARG A 196 11.78 -4.70 11.05
CA ARG A 196 10.67 -5.29 11.81
C ARG A 196 9.34 -4.87 11.17
N ALA A 197 8.57 -5.88 10.76
CA ALA A 197 7.16 -5.76 10.39
C ALA A 197 6.29 -6.47 11.43
N THR A 198 5.01 -6.14 11.45
CA THR A 198 4.01 -6.73 12.35
C THR A 198 2.82 -7.23 11.54
N VAL A 199 2.32 -8.40 11.93
CA VAL A 199 1.06 -8.96 11.43
C VAL A 199 0.14 -9.17 12.61
N ALA A 200 -1.13 -8.81 12.45
CA ALA A 200 -2.17 -9.10 13.42
C ALA A 200 -3.40 -9.70 12.73
N VAL A 201 -4.04 -10.68 13.37
CA VAL A 201 -5.32 -11.23 12.93
C VAL A 201 -6.35 -10.95 14.02
N LEU A 202 -7.39 -10.18 13.67
CA LEU A 202 -8.55 -9.91 14.52
C LEU A 202 -9.76 -10.65 13.97
N ARG A 203 -10.22 -11.67 14.69
CA ARG A 203 -11.39 -12.50 14.34
C ARG A 203 -12.62 -12.05 15.10
N VAL A 204 -13.73 -11.90 14.38
CA VAL A 204 -15.08 -11.70 14.88
C VAL A 204 -15.97 -12.79 14.27
N GLY A 205 -16.18 -13.89 15.00
CA GLY A 205 -16.99 -15.01 14.55
C GLY A 205 -16.48 -15.67 13.27
N GLN A 206 -17.20 -15.47 12.16
CA GLN A 206 -16.86 -16.04 10.84
C GLN A 206 -16.06 -15.07 9.94
N ILE A 207 -15.66 -13.92 10.45
CA ILE A 207 -14.88 -12.91 9.71
C ILE A 207 -13.57 -12.65 10.46
N ALA A 208 -12.47 -12.44 9.75
CA ALA A 208 -11.26 -11.92 10.37
C ALA A 208 -10.53 -10.90 9.48
N LEU A 209 -10.02 -9.85 10.11
CA LEU A 209 -9.14 -8.86 9.50
C LEU A 209 -7.70 -9.35 9.67
N ALA A 210 -7.00 -9.56 8.55
CA ALA A 210 -5.58 -9.90 8.54
C ALA A 210 -4.77 -8.63 8.25
N CYS A 211 -4.39 -7.92 9.32
CA CYS A 211 -3.67 -6.66 9.29
C CYS A 211 -2.17 -6.90 9.06
N VAL A 212 -1.66 -6.37 7.95
CA VAL A 212 -0.27 -6.47 7.55
C VAL A 212 0.36 -5.09 7.54
N SER A 213 1.53 -4.97 8.16
CA SER A 213 2.21 -3.69 8.30
C SER A 213 3.01 -3.25 7.07
N ALA A 214 2.48 -3.46 5.88
CA ALA A 214 3.11 -3.19 4.60
C ALA A 214 2.07 -2.78 3.54
N GLU A 215 2.53 -2.24 2.42
CA GLU A 215 1.76 -2.15 1.18
C GLU A 215 1.92 -3.47 0.41
N VAL A 216 0.95 -4.38 0.60
CA VAL A 216 0.97 -5.69 -0.07
C VAL A 216 0.18 -5.67 -1.38
N PHE A 217 0.62 -6.48 -2.33
CA PHE A 217 0.02 -6.56 -3.65
C PHE A 217 -1.30 -7.34 -3.63
N ALA A 218 -2.13 -7.13 -4.64
CA ALA A 218 -3.42 -7.80 -4.79
C ALA A 218 -3.31 -9.33 -4.70
N ILE A 219 -2.24 -9.90 -5.27
CA ILE A 219 -1.97 -11.34 -5.21
C ILE A 219 -1.76 -11.85 -3.78
N THR A 220 -1.09 -11.08 -2.92
CA THR A 220 -0.97 -11.37 -1.49
C THR A 220 -2.32 -11.34 -0.80
N GLY A 221 -3.17 -10.37 -1.17
CA GLY A 221 -4.57 -10.33 -0.72
C GLY A 221 -5.34 -11.61 -1.05
N PHE A 222 -5.24 -12.09 -2.29
CA PHE A 222 -5.85 -13.37 -2.70
C PHE A 222 -5.26 -14.59 -1.96
N ARG A 223 -3.94 -14.63 -1.76
CA ARG A 223 -3.27 -15.68 -0.99
C ARG A 223 -3.77 -15.73 0.45
N ILE A 224 -3.92 -14.57 1.10
CA ILE A 224 -4.48 -14.46 2.46
C ILE A 224 -5.93 -14.96 2.48
N ARG A 225 -6.78 -14.52 1.54
CA ARG A 225 -8.17 -14.98 1.44
C ARG A 225 -8.27 -16.51 1.31
N ALA A 226 -7.35 -17.13 0.59
CA ALA A 226 -7.31 -18.57 0.37
C ALA A 226 -6.85 -19.40 1.60
N LEU A 227 -6.37 -18.76 2.68
CA LEU A 227 -5.87 -19.48 3.87
C LEU A 227 -6.97 -20.16 4.69
N SER A 228 -8.24 -19.75 4.54
CA SER A 228 -9.36 -20.35 5.25
C SER A 228 -10.60 -20.42 4.36
N ARG A 229 -11.35 -21.53 4.48
CA ARG A 229 -12.69 -21.67 3.88
C ARG A 229 -13.82 -21.40 4.89
N ASP A 230 -13.52 -21.51 6.18
CA ASP A 230 -14.50 -21.39 7.27
C ASP A 230 -14.59 -19.97 7.84
N ILE A 231 -13.53 -19.17 7.65
CA ILE A 231 -13.45 -17.77 8.07
C ILE A 231 -13.25 -16.93 6.82
N ALA A 232 -14.12 -15.95 6.60
CA ALA A 232 -13.92 -14.92 5.59
C ALA A 232 -12.77 -14.01 6.04
N LEU A 233 -11.61 -14.17 5.40
CA LEU A 233 -10.42 -13.38 5.66
C LEU A 233 -10.42 -12.11 4.82
N LEU A 234 -10.29 -10.96 5.47
CA LEU A 234 -10.20 -9.65 4.86
C LEU A 234 -8.75 -9.17 4.99
N PRO A 235 -7.95 -9.18 3.90
CA PRO A 235 -6.58 -8.69 3.93
C PRO A 235 -6.57 -7.18 4.15
N VAL A 236 -5.93 -6.73 5.21
CA VAL A 236 -5.81 -5.31 5.54
C VAL A 236 -4.37 -4.88 5.35
N SER A 237 -4.15 -4.00 4.38
CA SER A 237 -2.85 -3.38 4.10
C SER A 237 -2.70 -2.08 4.91
N TYR A 238 -1.51 -1.49 4.94
CA TYR A 238 -1.24 -0.20 5.62
C TYR A 238 -1.47 -0.22 7.14
N ALA A 239 -1.46 -1.40 7.79
CA ALA A 239 -1.56 -1.46 9.24
C ALA A 239 -0.30 -0.87 9.89
N ALA A 240 -0.44 0.01 10.87
CA ALA A 240 0.73 0.66 11.46
C ALA A 240 1.60 -0.33 12.29
N PRO A 241 2.93 -0.18 12.30
CA PRO A 241 3.73 0.77 11.52
C PRO A 241 3.99 0.28 10.09
N ILE A 242 3.71 1.10 9.07
CA ILE A 242 3.91 0.72 7.68
C ILE A 242 5.40 0.66 7.32
N VAL A 243 5.82 -0.45 6.73
CA VAL A 243 7.22 -0.70 6.31
C VAL A 243 7.43 -0.52 4.80
N GLY A 244 6.45 0.01 4.09
CA GLY A 244 6.49 0.16 2.63
C GLY A 244 6.04 -1.06 1.85
N TYR A 245 6.41 -1.11 0.57
CA TYR A 245 5.94 -2.14 -0.35
C TYR A 245 6.60 -3.49 -0.10
N VAL A 246 5.77 -4.54 -0.05
CA VAL A 246 6.21 -5.93 -0.02
C VAL A 246 5.55 -6.66 -1.19
N PRO A 247 6.15 -6.60 -2.39
CA PRO A 247 5.71 -7.35 -3.55
C PRO A 247 5.96 -8.85 -3.38
N ASP A 248 5.21 -9.67 -4.12
CA ASP A 248 5.53 -11.09 -4.23
C ASP A 248 6.67 -11.34 -5.23
N ARG A 249 7.31 -12.51 -5.12
CA ARG A 249 8.44 -12.92 -5.95
C ARG A 249 8.22 -12.74 -7.46
N GLU A 250 7.04 -13.07 -7.98
CA GLU A 250 6.76 -12.96 -9.41
C GLU A 250 6.66 -11.50 -9.86
N SER A 251 6.07 -10.64 -9.02
CA SER A 251 6.01 -9.20 -9.29
C SER A 251 7.38 -8.56 -9.17
N MET A 252 8.22 -9.00 -8.24
CA MET A 252 9.61 -8.54 -8.16
C MET A 252 10.40 -8.83 -9.44
N ALA A 253 10.17 -9.99 -10.07
CA ALA A 253 10.81 -10.33 -11.34
C ALA A 253 10.37 -9.45 -12.52
N LYS A 254 9.20 -8.80 -12.42
CA LYS A 254 8.69 -7.86 -13.44
C LYS A 254 9.26 -6.45 -13.27
N GLY A 255 9.72 -6.11 -12.07
CA GLY A 255 10.14 -4.75 -11.71
C GLY A 255 8.95 -3.78 -11.66
N GLY A 256 9.26 -2.49 -11.67
CA GLY A 256 8.29 -1.41 -11.54
C GLY A 256 8.55 -0.54 -10.32
N TYR A 257 7.83 0.57 -10.19
CA TYR A 257 8.06 1.57 -9.15
C TYR A 257 8.03 0.97 -7.74
N GLU A 258 7.01 0.16 -7.45
CA GLU A 258 6.78 -0.48 -6.15
C GLU A 258 7.93 -1.42 -5.74
N VAL A 259 8.57 -2.05 -6.73
CA VAL A 259 9.65 -3.03 -6.54
C VAL A 259 11.02 -2.33 -6.51
N ASP A 260 11.29 -1.52 -7.52
CA ASP A 260 12.63 -1.04 -7.84
C ASP A 260 12.96 0.28 -7.13
N ASP A 261 11.95 1.08 -6.78
CA ASP A 261 12.12 2.48 -6.38
C ASP A 261 11.47 2.88 -5.06
N ALA A 262 10.30 2.34 -4.74
CA ALA A 262 9.48 2.84 -3.64
C ALA A 262 10.17 2.75 -2.27
N TRP A 263 11.04 1.76 -2.08
CA TRP A 263 11.83 1.55 -0.86
C TRP A 263 12.69 2.77 -0.49
N ARG A 264 13.10 3.59 -1.48
CA ARG A 264 13.87 4.83 -1.26
C ARG A 264 13.09 5.87 -0.46
N PHE A 265 11.77 5.95 -0.69
CA PHE A 265 10.85 6.85 -0.01
C PHE A 265 10.49 6.36 1.39
N TYR A 266 10.50 5.05 1.60
CA TYR A 266 10.41 4.41 2.92
C TYR A 266 11.74 4.42 3.71
N ARG A 267 12.78 5.07 3.15
CA ARG A 267 14.11 5.25 3.75
C ARG A 267 14.83 3.92 4.04
N HIS A 268 14.50 2.87 3.30
CA HIS A 268 15.23 1.62 3.36
C HIS A 268 16.58 1.73 2.64
N PRO A 269 17.55 0.88 2.97
CA PRO A 269 18.86 0.88 2.31
C PRO A 269 18.90 0.03 1.03
N ALA A 270 17.91 -0.85 0.83
CA ALA A 270 17.70 -1.68 -0.35
C ALA A 270 16.23 -2.19 -0.36
N PRO A 271 15.76 -2.81 -1.45
CA PRO A 271 14.51 -3.56 -1.45
C PRO A 271 14.58 -4.77 -0.49
N PHE A 272 13.41 -5.25 -0.06
CA PHE A 272 13.32 -6.49 0.72
C PHE A 272 13.65 -7.74 -0.11
N THR A 273 14.02 -8.84 0.55
CA THR A 273 14.34 -10.11 -0.11
C THR A 273 13.11 -10.73 -0.76
N PRO A 274 13.27 -11.52 -1.85
CA PRO A 274 12.15 -12.10 -2.59
C PRO A 274 11.25 -13.10 -1.84
N ASP A 275 11.63 -13.53 -0.64
CA ASP A 275 10.83 -14.40 0.25
C ASP A 275 9.98 -13.63 1.28
N SER A 276 10.04 -12.28 1.28
CA SER A 276 9.41 -11.44 2.30
C SER A 276 7.89 -11.57 2.32
N GLU A 277 7.25 -11.67 1.15
CA GLU A 277 5.81 -11.85 1.04
C GLU A 277 5.37 -13.23 1.55
N GLU A 278 6.09 -14.29 1.18
CA GLU A 278 5.77 -15.64 1.63
C GLU A 278 5.85 -15.75 3.16
N ARG A 279 6.82 -15.06 3.77
CA ARG A 279 6.95 -14.97 5.24
C ARG A 279 5.79 -14.23 5.89
N ILE A 280 5.26 -13.18 5.27
CA ILE A 280 4.03 -12.51 5.73
C ILE A 280 2.86 -13.48 5.68
N VAL A 281 2.62 -14.14 4.54
CA VAL A 281 1.50 -15.06 4.34
C VAL A 281 1.56 -16.23 5.33
N GLU A 282 2.75 -16.79 5.57
CA GLU A 282 2.92 -17.87 6.54
C GLU A 282 2.70 -17.40 7.99
N THR A 283 3.11 -16.17 8.31
CA THR A 283 2.81 -15.56 9.61
C THR A 283 1.29 -15.41 9.80
N VAL A 284 0.57 -14.93 8.78
CA VAL A 284 -0.90 -14.84 8.80
C VAL A 284 -1.52 -16.22 9.02
N ARG A 285 -1.05 -17.25 8.30
CA ARG A 285 -1.51 -18.64 8.46
C ARG A 285 -1.35 -19.13 9.90
N GLY A 286 -0.17 -18.91 10.50
CA GLY A 286 0.09 -19.27 11.89
C GLY A 286 -0.85 -18.58 12.87
N LEU A 287 -1.13 -17.29 12.67
CA LEU A 287 -2.04 -16.50 13.51
C LEU A 287 -3.50 -16.93 13.36
N ILE A 288 -3.94 -17.32 12.15
CA ILE A 288 -5.28 -17.89 11.93
C ILE A 288 -5.48 -19.14 12.80
N GLY A 289 -4.48 -20.03 12.85
CA GLY A 289 -4.53 -21.24 13.69
C GLY A 289 -4.63 -20.94 15.19
N GLN A 290 -4.17 -19.77 15.65
CA GLN A 290 -4.28 -19.35 17.04
C GLN A 290 -5.66 -18.79 17.37
N VAL A 291 -6.27 -18.02 16.45
CA VAL A 291 -7.62 -17.45 16.67
C VAL A 291 -8.74 -18.45 16.34
N GLN A 292 -8.42 -19.57 15.68
CA GLN A 292 -9.37 -20.66 15.42
C GLN A 292 -9.65 -21.55 16.64
N LYS A 293 -8.65 -21.84 17.46
CA LYS A 293 -8.74 -22.64 18.71
C LYS A 293 -9.54 -21.94 19.78
#